data_AF-H1Y8H3-F1
#
_entry.id   AF-H1Y8H3-F1
#
_cell.length_a   1.000
_cell.length_b   1.000
_cell.length_c   1.000
_cell.angle_alpha   90.00
_cell.angle_beta   90.00
_cell.angle_gamma   90.00
#
_symmetry.space_group_name_H-M   'P 1'
#
loop_
_entity.id
_entity.type
_entity.pdbx_description
1 polymer ?
#
loop_
_entity_poly.entity_id
_entity_poly.type
_entity_poly.pdbx_seq_one_letter_code
_entity_poly.pdbx_strand_id
1 'polypeptide(L)'
;MTMAKTDTNSILRYRYPSVQQDRRIPNERYPQQPPPDKLGPGTIEQLPTHGTYRGLLFDSRWKSKRAEILIRDGNRCVICNTQADLQVHHRQYHFIKADNQYKPPWDYPAHLMITLCKNCHVRGHNKFKIPILTL
;
A
#
# COMPACT_ATOMS: atom_id res chain seq x y z
N MET A 1 -25.73 -21.53 37.43
CA MET A 1 -25.79 -22.03 36.04
C MET A 1 -25.53 -20.86 35.09
N THR A 2 -24.30 -20.81 34.57
CA THR A 2 -23.93 -20.60 33.13
C THR A 2 -24.88 -19.80 32.23
N MET A 3 -24.45 -18.85 31.37
CA MET A 3 -23.19 -18.73 30.62
C MET A 3 -22.77 -17.28 30.34
N ALA A 4 -21.45 -17.11 30.23
CA ALA A 4 -20.76 -15.98 29.62
C ALA A 4 -20.99 -15.90 28.10
N LYS A 5 -20.83 -14.70 27.52
CA LYS A 5 -20.43 -14.54 26.12
C LYS A 5 -19.27 -13.56 26.06
N THR A 6 -18.17 -14.09 25.51
CA THR A 6 -16.80 -13.60 25.51
C THR A 6 -16.54 -12.50 24.48
N ASP A 7 -15.68 -11.57 24.88
CA ASP A 7 -14.87 -10.71 24.00
C ASP A 7 -14.04 -11.52 23.00
N THR A 8 -13.78 -10.95 21.82
CA THR A 8 -12.46 -10.92 21.14
C THR A 8 -12.55 -10.29 19.75
N ASN A 9 -12.36 -8.98 19.67
CA ASN A 9 -12.01 -8.31 18.42
C ASN A 9 -10.54 -8.62 18.09
N SER A 10 -10.32 -9.72 17.37
CA SER A 10 -8.99 -10.21 16.97
C SER A 10 -8.38 -9.28 15.93
N ILE A 11 -7.68 -8.25 16.41
CA ILE A 11 -6.72 -7.49 15.61
C ILE A 11 -5.60 -8.48 15.25
N LEU A 12 -5.64 -9.02 14.03
CA LEU A 12 -4.49 -9.70 13.44
C LEU A 12 -3.37 -8.68 13.26
N ARG A 13 -2.59 -8.48 14.32
CA ARG A 13 -1.35 -7.70 14.30
C ARG A 13 -0.36 -8.45 13.42
N TYR A 14 -0.30 -8.08 12.14
CA TYR A 14 0.84 -8.43 11.31
C TYR A 14 2.07 -7.71 11.89
N ARG A 15 2.82 -8.45 12.71
CA ARG A 15 4.10 -8.04 13.28
C ARG A 15 5.09 -7.94 12.12
N TYR A 16 5.42 -6.72 11.71
CA TYR A 16 6.61 -6.50 10.91
C TYR A 16 7.82 -6.96 11.74
N PRO A 17 8.68 -7.86 11.24
CA PRO A 17 9.90 -8.20 11.94
C PRO A 17 10.77 -6.93 12.02
N SER A 18 11.10 -6.54 13.25
CA SER A 18 12.09 -5.51 13.54
C SER A 18 13.43 -6.01 13.00
N VAL A 19 13.87 -5.48 11.87
CA VAL A 19 15.21 -5.78 11.35
C VAL A 19 16.19 -5.05 12.25
N GLN A 20 16.77 -5.77 13.22
CA GLN A 20 18.03 -5.37 13.84
C GLN A 20 19.06 -5.29 12.71
N GLN A 21 19.66 -4.11 12.53
CA GLN A 21 20.71 -3.91 11.53
C GLN A 21 21.96 -4.68 11.96
N ASP A 22 22.13 -5.89 11.46
CA ASP A 22 23.42 -6.55 11.49
C ASP A 22 24.32 -5.94 10.41
N ARG A 23 25.39 -5.27 10.83
CA ARG A 23 26.34 -4.53 9.98
C ARG A 23 27.42 -5.42 9.35
N ARG A 24 27.21 -6.74 9.26
CA ARG A 24 28.26 -7.70 8.86
C ARG A 24 27.99 -8.52 7.59
N ILE A 25 27.08 -8.10 6.71
CA ILE A 25 26.88 -8.79 5.41
C ILE A 25 27.47 -7.96 4.25
N PRO A 26 28.54 -8.44 3.58
CA PRO A 26 29.09 -7.80 2.37
C PRO A 26 28.08 -7.80 1.21
N ASN A 27 28.05 -6.68 0.50
CA ASN A 27 27.06 -6.31 -0.51
C ASN A 27 27.37 -6.90 -1.91
N GLU A 28 27.52 -8.22 -2.05
CA GLU A 28 28.01 -8.83 -3.31
C GLU A 28 27.08 -9.89 -3.94
N ARG A 29 25.79 -9.92 -3.58
CA ARG A 29 24.81 -10.78 -4.29
C ARG A 29 23.52 -10.07 -4.70
N TYR A 30 23.60 -8.80 -5.08
CA TYR A 30 22.50 -8.15 -5.80
C TYR A 30 22.83 -8.07 -7.29
N PRO A 31 21.98 -8.62 -8.19
CA PRO A 31 22.04 -8.28 -9.59
C PRO A 31 21.80 -6.76 -9.72
N GLN A 32 22.80 -6.03 -10.20
CA GLN A 32 22.65 -4.63 -10.59
C GLN A 32 21.57 -4.58 -11.66
N GLN A 33 20.44 -3.91 -11.41
CA GLN A 33 19.47 -3.63 -12.47
C GLN A 33 20.18 -2.79 -13.54
N PRO A 34 20.00 -3.09 -14.84
CA PRO A 34 20.66 -2.33 -15.89
C PRO A 34 20.16 -0.86 -15.88
N PRO A 35 21.00 0.09 -16.35
CA PRO A 35 20.62 1.49 -16.46
C PRO A 35 19.36 1.67 -17.32
N PRO A 36 18.56 2.72 -17.07
CA PRO A 36 17.21 2.88 -17.61
C PRO A 36 17.13 3.01 -19.14
N ASP A 37 18.27 3.11 -19.81
CA ASP A 37 18.37 3.54 -21.21
C ASP A 37 18.29 2.35 -22.19
N LYS A 38 18.09 1.12 -21.71
CA LYS A 38 18.07 -0.11 -22.55
C LYS A 38 16.83 -0.99 -22.39
N LEU A 39 15.64 -0.40 -22.42
CA LEU A 39 14.39 -1.17 -22.58
C LEU A 39 13.74 -0.82 -23.92
N GLY A 40 13.73 -1.78 -24.84
CA GLY A 40 12.97 -1.70 -26.10
C GLY A 40 11.45 -1.79 -25.87
N PRO A 41 10.63 -1.58 -26.91
CA PRO A 41 9.17 -1.53 -26.78
C PRO A 41 8.59 -2.95 -26.65
N GLY A 42 8.72 -3.53 -25.47
CA GLY A 42 8.07 -4.76 -25.04
C GLY A 42 7.19 -4.47 -23.84
N THR A 43 5.92 -4.85 -23.94
CA THR A 43 4.81 -4.58 -23.01
C THR A 43 5.18 -4.81 -21.54
N ILE A 44 5.57 -3.73 -20.86
CA ILE A 44 5.53 -3.66 -19.41
C ILE A 44 4.06 -3.45 -19.06
N GLU A 45 3.35 -4.51 -18.63
CA GLU A 45 2.03 -4.36 -18.02
C GLU A 45 2.14 -3.33 -16.90
N GLN A 46 1.60 -2.16 -17.16
CA GLN A 46 1.71 -0.98 -16.30
C GLN A 46 0.93 -1.24 -15.01
N LEU A 47 1.60 -1.81 -14.00
CA LEU A 47 1.10 -1.81 -12.63
C LEU A 47 0.71 -0.36 -12.28
N PRO A 48 -0.49 -0.13 -11.71
CA PRO A 48 -0.92 1.20 -11.33
C PRO A 48 -0.03 1.71 -10.18
N THR A 49 1.06 2.37 -10.56
CA THR A 49 1.59 3.46 -9.74
C THR A 49 0.45 4.46 -9.61
N HIS A 50 0.33 5.18 -8.50
CA HIS A 50 -0.72 6.19 -8.25
C HIS A 50 -1.04 7.10 -9.47
N GLY A 51 -0.11 7.20 -10.44
CA GLY A 51 -0.25 7.86 -11.72
C GLY A 51 -1.44 7.47 -12.62
N THR A 52 -1.97 6.24 -12.59
CA THR A 52 -3.10 5.85 -13.47
C THR A 52 -4.48 6.33 -12.99
N TYR A 53 -4.57 6.98 -11.82
CA TYR A 53 -5.83 7.48 -11.26
C TYR A 53 -5.74 8.92 -10.72
N ARG A 54 -4.78 9.73 -11.20
CA ARG A 54 -4.59 11.11 -10.70
C ARG A 54 -5.87 11.94 -10.66
N GLY A 55 -6.74 11.81 -11.68
CA GLY A 55 -8.03 12.51 -11.73
C GLY A 55 -8.98 12.13 -10.59
N LEU A 56 -9.04 10.83 -10.24
CA LEU A 56 -9.92 10.32 -9.19
C LEU A 56 -9.52 10.81 -7.79
N LEU A 57 -8.27 11.25 -7.61
CA LEU A 57 -7.81 11.78 -6.33
C LEU A 57 -8.39 13.15 -6.00
N PHE A 58 -8.99 13.84 -6.98
CA PHE A 58 -9.69 15.11 -6.74
C PHE A 58 -11.17 14.91 -6.35
N ASP A 59 -11.70 13.70 -6.56
CA ASP A 59 -13.08 13.33 -6.25
C ASP A 59 -13.38 13.42 -4.75
N SER A 60 -14.57 13.92 -4.39
CA SER A 60 -15.00 14.06 -3.00
C SER A 60 -15.06 12.71 -2.27
N ARG A 61 -15.41 11.62 -2.97
CA ARG A 61 -15.45 10.26 -2.40
C ARG A 61 -14.07 9.80 -1.97
N TRP A 62 -13.04 10.08 -2.79
CA TRP A 62 -11.67 9.80 -2.40
C TRP A 62 -11.23 10.66 -1.22
N LYS A 63 -11.53 11.97 -1.23
CA LYS A 63 -11.19 12.86 -0.11
C LYS A 63 -11.78 12.36 1.21
N SER A 64 -13.05 11.92 1.20
CA SER A 64 -13.71 11.33 2.37
C SER A 64 -13.07 10.02 2.80
N LYS A 65 -12.85 9.07 1.88
CA LYS A 65 -12.17 7.79 2.19
C LYS A 65 -10.76 8.03 2.71
N ARG A 66 -10.00 8.96 2.12
CA ARG A 66 -8.67 9.34 2.59
C ARG A 66 -8.71 9.86 4.03
N ALA A 67 -9.65 10.74 4.35
CA ALA A 67 -9.80 11.28 5.70
C ALA A 67 -10.13 10.16 6.71
N GLU A 68 -11.04 9.25 6.36
CA GLU A 68 -11.37 8.06 7.17
C GLU A 68 -10.11 7.25 7.53
N ILE A 69 -9.27 6.93 6.55
CA ILE A 69 -8.05 6.14 6.77
C ILE A 69 -7.01 6.91 7.59
N LEU A 70 -6.82 8.22 7.33
CA LEU A 70 -5.91 9.04 8.11
C LEU A 70 -6.35 9.13 9.58
N ILE A 71 -7.65 9.35 9.83
CA ILE A 71 -8.20 9.41 11.19
C ILE A 71 -8.00 8.07 11.90
N ARG A 72 -8.33 6.95 11.24
CA ARG A 72 -8.11 5.59 11.77
C ARG A 72 -6.67 5.35 12.19
N ASP A 73 -5.72 5.80 11.36
CA ASP A 73 -4.29 5.61 11.60
C ASP A 73 -3.69 6.71 12.51
N GLY A 74 -4.52 7.58 13.09
CA GLY A 74 -4.09 8.61 14.04
C GLY A 74 -3.31 9.77 13.41
N ASN A 75 -3.59 10.08 12.14
CA ASN A 75 -2.93 11.12 11.34
C ASN A 75 -1.40 11.00 11.40
N ARG A 76 -0.89 9.77 11.31
CA ARG A 76 0.55 9.51 11.30
C ARG A 76 0.89 8.32 10.40
N CYS A 77 2.12 8.33 9.89
CA CYS A 77 2.69 7.17 9.23
C CYS A 77 2.72 5.99 10.21
N VAL A 78 2.11 4.86 9.85
CA VAL A 78 2.07 3.68 10.75
C VAL A 78 3.43 3.01 10.93
N ILE A 79 4.42 3.34 10.09
CA ILE A 79 5.76 2.74 10.13
C ILE A 79 6.75 3.58 10.95
N CYS A 80 6.74 4.91 10.78
CA CYS A 80 7.71 5.80 11.42
C CYS A 80 7.09 6.92 12.26
N ASN A 81 5.77 6.94 12.45
CA ASN A 81 5.03 7.87 13.28
C ASN A 81 5.09 9.36 12.89
N THR A 82 5.79 9.74 11.82
CA THR A 82 5.75 11.12 11.32
C THR A 82 4.33 11.52 10.91
N GLN A 83 4.01 12.80 11.08
CA GLN A 83 2.73 13.41 10.66
C GLN A 83 2.87 14.19 9.34
N ALA A 84 4.08 14.26 8.79
CA ALA A 84 4.36 14.96 7.53
C ALA A 84 4.13 14.06 6.30
N ASP A 85 3.72 14.69 5.19
CA ASP A 85 3.61 14.08 3.85
C ASP A 85 2.83 12.76 3.82
N LEU A 86 1.69 12.71 4.50
CA LEU A 86 0.88 11.52 4.63
C LEU A 86 0.11 11.18 3.34
N GLN A 87 0.19 9.91 2.97
CA GLN A 87 -0.44 9.30 1.81
C GLN A 87 -1.18 8.04 2.24
N VAL A 88 -2.25 7.71 1.54
CA VAL A 88 -2.94 6.43 1.68
C VAL A 88 -2.42 5.48 0.62
N HIS A 89 -1.86 4.37 1.07
CA HIS A 89 -1.30 3.30 0.25
C HIS A 89 -2.31 2.16 0.10
N HIS A 90 -2.55 1.73 -1.14
CA HIS A 90 -3.34 0.52 -1.44
C HIS A 90 -2.43 -0.70 -1.36
N ARG A 91 -2.82 -1.69 -0.54
CA ARG A 91 -2.09 -2.96 -0.35
C ARG A 91 -2.47 -4.04 -1.36
N GLN A 92 -3.52 -3.80 -2.15
CA GLN A 92 -4.01 -4.67 -3.20
C GLN A 92 -4.90 -3.84 -4.14
N TYR A 93 -4.83 -4.10 -5.44
CA TYR A 93 -5.73 -3.52 -6.44
C TYR A 93 -6.73 -4.57 -6.95
N HIS A 94 -7.93 -4.13 -7.31
CA HIS A 94 -8.98 -4.97 -7.87
C HIS A 94 -9.22 -4.55 -9.32
N PHE A 95 -8.99 -5.45 -10.27
CA PHE A 95 -9.28 -5.24 -11.68
C PHE A 95 -10.62 -5.89 -12.02
N ILE A 96 -11.57 -5.10 -12.52
CA ILE A 96 -12.93 -5.56 -12.86
C ILE A 96 -12.92 -5.96 -14.35
N LYS A 97 -12.98 -7.26 -14.65
CA LYS A 97 -12.92 -7.77 -16.04
C LYS A 97 -14.06 -7.26 -16.89
N ALA A 98 -15.28 -7.24 -16.33
CA ALA A 98 -16.48 -6.82 -17.06
C ALA A 98 -16.38 -5.38 -17.57
N ASP A 99 -15.77 -4.50 -16.77
CA ASP A 99 -15.64 -3.07 -17.08
C ASP A 99 -14.26 -2.72 -17.69
N ASN A 100 -13.36 -3.69 -17.79
CA ASN A 100 -11.97 -3.53 -18.23
C ASN A 100 -11.22 -2.38 -17.51
N GLN A 101 -11.45 -2.21 -16.20
CA GLN A 101 -10.88 -1.12 -15.40
C GLN A 101 -10.58 -1.55 -13.96
N TYR A 102 -9.65 -0.86 -13.28
CA TYR A 102 -9.54 -1.05 -11.83
C TYR A 102 -10.69 -0.38 -11.08
N LYS A 103 -11.04 -0.99 -9.96
CA LYS A 103 -11.98 -0.45 -8.98
C LYS A 103 -11.52 0.96 -8.54
N PRO A 104 -12.43 1.93 -8.41
CA PRO A 104 -12.06 3.27 -7.96
C PRO A 104 -11.57 3.26 -6.50
N PRO A 105 -10.74 4.23 -6.10
CA PRO A 105 -10.00 4.18 -4.85
C PRO A 105 -10.87 4.27 -3.59
N TRP A 106 -12.09 4.83 -3.67
CA TRP A 106 -13.00 4.90 -2.53
C TRP A 106 -13.77 3.59 -2.24
N ASP A 107 -13.83 2.67 -3.20
CA ASP A 107 -14.60 1.42 -3.08
C ASP A 107 -13.80 0.24 -2.53
N TYR A 108 -12.55 0.46 -2.12
CA TYR A 108 -11.75 -0.56 -1.45
C TYR A 108 -12.07 -0.59 0.05
N PRO A 109 -12.09 -1.79 0.66
CA PRO A 109 -12.26 -1.92 2.10
C PRO A 109 -11.04 -1.34 2.84
N ALA A 110 -11.29 -0.74 4.00
CA ALA A 110 -10.26 -0.01 4.75
C ALA A 110 -9.03 -0.87 5.12
N HIS A 111 -9.18 -2.18 5.33
CA HIS A 111 -8.07 -3.08 5.67
C HIS A 111 -7.04 -3.25 4.53
N LEU A 112 -7.41 -2.92 3.29
CA LEU A 112 -6.50 -2.86 2.14
C LEU A 112 -5.84 -1.48 1.99
N MET A 113 -6.08 -0.55 2.92
CA MET A 113 -5.52 0.79 2.90
C MET A 113 -4.73 1.09 4.16
N ILE A 114 -3.67 1.88 4.03
CA ILE A 114 -2.78 2.20 5.15
C ILE A 114 -2.14 3.58 4.99
N THR A 115 -2.01 4.32 6.08
CA THR A 115 -1.38 5.64 6.10
C THR A 115 0.14 5.53 6.21
N LEU A 116 0.84 6.05 5.21
CA LEU A 116 2.30 6.10 5.15
C LEU A 116 2.76 7.51 4.83
N CYS A 117 3.90 7.93 5.37
CA CYS A 117 4.59 9.10 4.82
C CYS A 117 5.19 8.77 3.45
N LYS A 118 5.44 9.78 2.63
CA LYS A 118 6.08 9.66 1.31
C LYS A 118 7.30 8.73 1.31
N ASN A 119 8.19 8.85 2.31
CA ASN A 119 9.42 8.03 2.36
C ASN A 119 9.13 6.55 2.63
N CYS A 120 8.24 6.24 3.58
CA CYS A 120 7.85 4.85 3.84
C CYS A 120 7.05 4.26 2.68
N HIS A 121 6.23 5.07 2.02
CA HIS A 121 5.47 4.70 0.84
C HIS A 121 6.38 4.26 -0.32
N VAL A 122 7.34 5.12 -0.70
CA VAL A 122 8.30 4.82 -1.76
C VAL A 122 9.15 3.60 -1.42
N ARG A 123 9.66 3.50 -0.18
CA ARG A 123 10.40 2.33 0.29
C ARG A 123 9.58 1.03 0.18
N GLY A 124 8.29 1.09 0.46
CA GLY A 124 7.36 -0.02 0.30
C GLY A 124 7.28 -0.48 -1.15
N HIS A 125 7.03 0.44 -2.09
CA HIS A 125 6.96 0.13 -3.52
C HIS A 125 8.28 -0.38 -4.11
N ASN A 126 9.42 0.11 -3.62
CA ASN A 126 10.73 -0.39 -4.07
C ASN A 126 10.99 -1.84 -3.63
N LYS A 127 10.37 -2.28 -2.52
CA LYS A 127 10.59 -3.61 -1.95
C LYS A 127 9.52 -4.63 -2.33
N PHE A 128 8.29 -4.18 -2.55
CA PHE A 128 7.14 -5.06 -2.73
C PHE A 128 6.29 -4.64 -3.93
N LYS A 129 5.91 -5.63 -4.75
CA LYS A 129 4.87 -5.47 -5.76
C LYS A 129 3.50 -5.51 -5.08
N ILE A 130 2.58 -4.66 -5.53
CA ILE A 130 1.21 -4.65 -5.03
C ILE A 130 0.41 -5.70 -5.81
N PRO A 131 -0.22 -6.69 -5.15
CA PRO A 131 -1.00 -7.71 -5.82
C PRO A 131 -2.23 -7.10 -6.52
N ILE A 132 -2.59 -7.68 -7.66
CA ILE A 132 -3.84 -7.40 -8.36
C ILE A 132 -4.73 -8.63 -8.21
N LEU A 133 -5.95 -8.44 -7.71
CA LEU A 133 -7.02 -9.43 -7.76
C LEU A 133 -7.94 -9.09 -8.92
N THR A 134 -8.14 -10.04 -9.80
CA THR A 134 -9.05 -9.88 -10.92
C THR A 134 -10.42 -10.42 -10.56
N LEU A 135 -11.44 -9.57 -10.66
CA LEU A 135 -12.84 -9.84 -10.36
C LEU A 135 -13.67 -9.94 -11.65
#